data_AF-A0A7Y5FER1-F1
#
_entry.id   AF-A0A7Y5FER1-F1
#
_cell.length_a   1.000
_cell.length_b   1.000
_cell.length_c   1.000
_cell.angle_alpha   90.00
_cell.angle_beta   90.00
_cell.angle_gamma   90.00
#
_symmetry.space_group_name_H-M   'P 1'
#
loop_
_entity.id
_entity.type
_entity.pdbx_description
1 polymer ?
#
loop_
_entity_poly.entity_id
_entity_poly.type
_entity_poly.pdbx_seq_one_letter_code
_entity_poly.pdbx_strand_id
1 'polypeptide(L)'
;MPVNWLRFAATAAGAASIGLTMYPPYPAGYFKNPAMAKPYSYQNGGDWTWFGARMIRQLVRYGFAEDAYRELIPMAQRVIDNDGFHEWYALDNSPRGSGQYRGAAGVLYTAIRDLRAWAEQQIDSRG
;
A
#
# COMPACT_ATOMS: atom_id res chain seq x y z
N MET A 1 -12.54 -13.07 1.07
CA MET A 1 -12.44 -13.25 -0.40
C MET A 1 -11.64 -12.11 -1.08
N PRO A 2 -11.91 -10.80 -0.89
CA PRO A 2 -11.17 -9.74 -1.61
C PRO A 2 -9.74 -9.48 -1.11
N VAL A 3 -9.46 -9.66 0.19
CA VAL A 3 -8.10 -9.50 0.76
C VAL A 3 -7.11 -10.50 0.15
N ASN A 4 -7.53 -11.75 -0.02
CA ASN A 4 -6.67 -12.83 -0.49
C ASN A 4 -6.09 -12.53 -1.87
N TRP A 5 -6.85 -11.82 -2.73
CA TRP A 5 -6.38 -11.46 -4.06
C TRP A 5 -5.35 -10.33 -4.04
N LEU A 6 -5.56 -9.27 -3.25
CA LEU A 6 -4.59 -8.18 -3.11
C LEU A 6 -3.24 -8.70 -2.58
N ARG A 7 -3.30 -9.53 -1.54
CA ARG A 7 -2.12 -10.17 -0.98
C ARG A 7 -1.47 -11.15 -1.95
N PHE A 8 -2.25 -11.93 -2.69
CA PHE A 8 -1.72 -12.81 -3.73
C PHE A 8 -0.95 -12.01 -4.77
N ALA A 9 -1.54 -10.95 -5.33
CA ALA A 9 -0.91 -10.14 -6.37
C ALA A 9 0.42 -9.54 -5.90
N ALA A 10 0.44 -8.98 -4.69
CA ALA A 10 1.67 -8.46 -4.09
C ALA A 10 2.74 -9.56 -3.91
N THR A 11 2.36 -10.69 -3.32
CA THR A 11 3.28 -11.82 -3.07
C THR A 11 3.82 -12.41 -4.36
N ALA A 12 2.95 -12.63 -5.36
CA ALA A 12 3.33 -13.19 -6.64
C ALA A 12 4.20 -12.24 -7.49
N ALA A 13 4.11 -10.93 -7.26
CA ALA A 13 5.01 -9.94 -7.84
C ALA A 13 6.34 -9.79 -7.08
N GLY A 14 6.43 -10.30 -5.84
CA GLY A 14 7.52 -9.99 -4.92
C GLY A 14 7.44 -8.57 -4.33
N ALA A 15 6.27 -7.92 -4.39
CA ALA A 15 6.06 -6.62 -3.79
C ALA A 15 5.87 -6.74 -2.27
N ALA A 16 6.44 -5.79 -1.52
CA ALA A 16 6.41 -5.83 -0.07
C ALA A 16 5.06 -5.39 0.54
N SER A 17 4.13 -4.81 -0.24
CA SER A 17 2.81 -4.44 0.27
C SER A 17 1.70 -4.54 -0.79
N ILE A 18 0.46 -4.44 -0.33
CA ILE A 18 -0.73 -4.31 -1.20
C ILE A 18 -0.83 -2.96 -1.94
N GLY A 19 0.20 -2.11 -1.83
CA GLY A 19 0.34 -0.87 -2.60
C GLY A 19 0.68 -1.09 -4.07
N LEU A 20 0.94 -2.33 -4.50
CA LEU A 20 1.15 -2.69 -5.90
C LEU A 20 -0.05 -2.26 -6.75
N THR A 21 0.18 -1.34 -7.69
CA THR A 21 -0.92 -0.75 -8.47
C THR A 21 -1.47 -1.64 -9.57
N MET A 22 -0.69 -2.63 -10.03
CA MET A 22 -1.06 -3.47 -11.16
C MET A 22 -0.33 -4.82 -11.14
N TYR A 23 -1.10 -5.88 -11.40
CA TYR A 23 -0.59 -7.23 -11.55
C TYR A 23 -1.44 -8.03 -12.56
N PRO A 24 -0.83 -8.69 -13.57
CA PRO A 24 0.58 -8.52 -13.97
C PRO A 24 0.82 -7.11 -14.56
N PRO A 25 2.06 -6.59 -14.53
CA PRO A 25 2.37 -5.35 -15.22
C PRO A 25 2.36 -5.56 -16.74
N TYR A 26 2.26 -4.47 -17.49
CA TYR A 26 2.41 -4.52 -18.93
C TYR A 26 3.89 -4.76 -19.32
N PRO A 27 4.15 -5.56 -20.36
CA PRO A 27 5.51 -5.79 -20.86
C PRO A 27 6.23 -4.50 -21.28
N ALA A 28 7.55 -4.53 -21.23
CA ALA A 28 8.37 -3.43 -21.72
C ALA A 28 8.07 -3.14 -23.20
N GLY A 29 7.97 -1.86 -23.56
CA GLY A 29 7.67 -1.43 -24.93
C GLY A 29 6.19 -1.44 -25.33
N TYR A 30 5.28 -1.92 -24.47
CA TYR A 30 3.83 -1.85 -24.73
C TYR A 30 3.34 -0.39 -24.75
N PHE A 31 3.76 0.41 -23.77
CA PHE A 31 3.43 1.84 -23.72
C PHE A 31 4.59 2.71 -24.20
N LYS A 32 4.26 3.72 -25.01
CA LYS A 32 5.19 4.81 -25.37
C LYS A 32 5.42 5.81 -24.23
N ASN A 33 4.46 5.92 -23.29
CA ASN A 33 4.57 6.81 -22.14
C ASN A 33 5.69 6.33 -21.18
N PRO A 34 6.73 7.13 -20.91
CA PRO A 34 7.83 6.74 -20.02
C PRO A 34 7.38 6.30 -18.62
N ALA A 35 6.29 6.88 -18.08
CA ALA A 35 5.74 6.55 -16.76
C ALA A 35 5.24 5.10 -16.66
N MET A 36 4.98 4.46 -17.81
CA MET A 36 4.47 3.09 -17.93
C MET A 36 5.43 2.15 -18.68
N ALA A 37 6.59 2.64 -19.13
CA ALA A 37 7.43 1.94 -20.11
C ALA A 37 8.14 0.68 -19.56
N LYS A 38 8.37 0.64 -18.24
CA LYS A 38 9.08 -0.47 -17.57
C LYS A 38 8.11 -1.25 -16.67
N PRO A 39 8.08 -2.59 -16.73
CA PRO A 39 7.34 -3.40 -15.77
C PRO A 39 7.78 -3.12 -14.33
N TYR A 40 6.83 -3.18 -13.41
CA TYR A 40 7.01 -2.96 -11.97
C TYR A 40 7.68 -1.62 -11.60
N SER A 41 7.40 -0.59 -12.40
CA SER A 41 7.96 0.74 -12.22
C SER A 41 6.84 1.77 -12.23
N TYR A 42 6.86 2.67 -11.24
CA TYR A 42 5.97 3.82 -11.18
C TYR A 42 4.49 3.44 -11.40
N GLN A 43 3.86 3.87 -12.49
CA GLN A 43 2.45 3.56 -12.78
C GLN A 43 2.27 2.11 -13.27
N ASN A 44 3.28 1.50 -13.88
CA ASN A 44 3.21 0.15 -14.43
C ASN A 44 3.57 -0.91 -13.37
N GLY A 45 2.82 -0.93 -12.26
CA GLY A 45 3.03 -1.89 -11.17
C GLY A 45 4.10 -1.48 -10.15
N GLY A 46 4.30 -0.18 -9.90
CA GLY A 46 5.03 0.26 -8.71
C GLY A 46 4.21 0.03 -7.43
N ASP A 47 4.88 -0.02 -6.29
CA ASP A 47 4.23 -0.13 -4.97
C ASP A 47 4.07 1.28 -4.36
N TRP A 48 2.83 1.73 -4.20
CA TRP A 48 2.50 3.07 -3.73
C TRP A 48 1.82 3.03 -2.36
N THR A 49 2.48 3.59 -1.34
CA THR A 49 1.95 3.64 0.03
C THR A 49 0.59 4.34 0.11
N TRP A 50 0.38 5.44 -0.62
CA TRP A 50 -0.91 6.13 -0.59
C TRP A 50 -2.04 5.28 -1.19
N PHE A 51 -1.74 4.46 -2.20
CA PHE A 51 -2.71 3.58 -2.84
C PHE A 51 -3.04 2.40 -1.91
N GLY A 52 -2.02 1.72 -1.39
CA GLY A 52 -2.17 0.65 -0.42
C GLY A 52 -2.94 1.11 0.83
N ALA A 53 -2.61 2.28 1.37
CA ALA A 53 -3.32 2.84 2.52
C ALA A 53 -4.82 3.12 2.23
N ARG A 54 -5.21 3.50 1.00
CA ARG A 54 -6.64 3.59 0.64
C ARG A 54 -7.33 2.24 0.67
N MET A 55 -6.64 1.17 0.27
CA MET A 55 -7.15 -0.20 0.38
C MET A 55 -7.34 -0.59 1.84
N ILE A 56 -6.37 -0.30 2.73
CA ILE A 56 -6.49 -0.54 4.18
C ILE A 56 -7.77 0.08 4.73
N ARG A 57 -8.06 1.34 4.36
CA ARG A 57 -9.29 2.02 4.81
C ARG A 57 -10.55 1.28 4.41
N GLN A 58 -10.59 0.70 3.20
CA GLN A 58 -11.72 -0.12 2.78
C GLN A 58 -11.77 -1.43 3.56
N LEU A 59 -10.63 -2.08 3.81
CA LEU A 59 -10.58 -3.30 4.62
C LEU A 59 -11.18 -3.07 6.01
N VAL A 60 -10.80 -1.99 6.69
CA VAL A 60 -11.40 -1.61 7.98
C VAL A 60 -12.91 -1.42 7.86
N ARG A 61 -13.37 -0.61 6.89
CA ARG A 61 -14.79 -0.29 6.68
C ARG A 61 -15.67 -1.52 6.43
N TYR A 62 -15.12 -2.54 5.78
CA TYR A 62 -15.86 -3.76 5.43
C TYR A 62 -15.62 -4.92 6.39
N GLY A 63 -15.08 -4.65 7.60
CA GLY A 63 -14.96 -5.66 8.67
C GLY A 63 -13.73 -6.56 8.57
N PHE A 64 -12.77 -6.24 7.71
CA PHE A 64 -11.49 -6.96 7.55
C PHE A 64 -10.36 -6.28 8.35
N ALA A 65 -10.61 -5.90 9.60
CA ALA A 65 -9.68 -5.09 10.39
C ALA A 65 -8.35 -5.80 10.69
N GLU A 66 -8.37 -7.11 10.94
CA GLU A 66 -7.14 -7.90 11.15
C GLU A 66 -6.25 -7.89 9.91
N ASP A 67 -6.84 -8.14 8.74
CA ASP A 67 -6.14 -8.05 7.47
C ASP A 67 -5.61 -6.64 7.23
N ALA A 68 -6.43 -5.62 7.51
CA ALA A 68 -6.05 -4.21 7.38
C ALA A 68 -4.84 -3.86 8.27
N TYR A 69 -4.80 -4.36 9.51
CA TYR A 69 -3.66 -4.18 10.40
C TYR A 69 -2.41 -4.84 9.83
N ARG A 70 -2.52 -6.12 9.41
CA ARG A 70 -1.39 -6.88 8.84
C ARG A 70 -0.83 -6.23 7.58
N GLU A 71 -1.69 -5.80 6.66
CA GLU A 71 -1.28 -5.18 5.41
C GLU A 71 -0.74 -3.75 5.59
N LEU A 72 -1.05 -3.07 6.69
CA LEU A 72 -0.53 -1.74 7.01
C LEU A 72 0.93 -1.76 7.49
N ILE A 73 1.34 -2.83 8.19
CA ILE A 73 2.69 -2.98 8.78
C ILE A 73 3.82 -2.65 7.80
N PRO A 74 3.93 -3.26 6.59
CA PRO A 74 5.05 -2.97 5.69
C PRO A 74 5.11 -1.51 5.25
N MET A 75 3.96 -0.85 5.10
CA MET A 75 3.90 0.58 4.75
C MET A 75 4.38 1.47 5.89
N ALA A 76 4.02 1.14 7.14
CA ALA A 76 4.51 1.87 8.31
C ALA A 76 6.01 1.64 8.55
N GLN A 77 6.48 0.40 8.39
CA GLN A 77 7.88 0.04 8.56
C GLN A 77 8.78 0.80 7.58
N ARG A 78 8.38 0.93 6.32
CA ARG A 78 9.11 1.75 5.33
C ARG A 78 9.27 3.21 5.76
N VAL A 79 8.29 3.80 6.42
CA VAL A 79 8.38 5.19 6.89
C VAL A 79 9.44 5.31 7.98
N ILE A 80 9.49 4.33 8.89
CA ILE A 80 10.47 4.26 9.98
C ILE A 80 11.87 4.02 9.41
N ASP A 81 12.02 3.03 8.53
CA ASP A 81 13.32 2.60 8.00
C ASP A 81 13.97 3.66 7.11
N ASN A 82 13.16 4.42 6.36
CA ASN A 82 13.66 5.44 5.43
C ASN A 82 13.62 6.87 5.99
N ASP A 83 13.14 7.06 7.23
CA ASP A 83 12.94 8.37 7.86
C ASP A 83 12.18 9.36 6.94
N GLY A 84 11.12 8.88 6.29
CA GLY A 84 10.47 9.67 5.24
C GLY A 84 9.24 9.04 4.60
N PHE A 85 8.52 9.87 3.85
CA PHE A 85 7.34 9.47 3.07
C PHE A 85 7.68 9.49 1.59
N HIS A 86 8.16 8.37 1.08
CA HIS A 86 8.49 8.25 -0.33
C HIS A 86 7.26 8.12 -1.23
N GLU A 87 7.36 8.59 -2.48
CA GLU A 87 6.29 8.49 -3.47
C GLU A 87 5.91 7.03 -3.74
N TRP A 88 6.87 6.20 -4.10
CA TRP A 88 6.67 4.81 -4.45
C TRP A 88 7.91 3.97 -4.15
N TYR A 89 7.75 2.65 -4.19
CA TYR A 89 8.79 1.67 -3.92
C TYR A 89 8.90 0.71 -5.10
N ALA A 90 10.14 0.36 -5.44
CA ALA A 90 10.40 -0.72 -6.39
C ALA A 90 10.15 -2.09 -5.72
N LEU A 91 10.18 -3.18 -6.50
CA LEU A 91 9.94 -4.54 -5.98
C LEU A 91 10.92 -4.95 -4.88
N ASP A 92 12.17 -4.50 -4.98
CA ASP A 92 13.21 -4.70 -3.97
C ASP A 92 12.98 -3.86 -2.69
N ASN A 93 11.83 -3.21 -2.58
CA ASN A 93 11.44 -2.33 -1.48
C ASN A 93 12.30 -1.06 -1.35
N SER A 94 13.09 -0.71 -2.38
CA SER A 94 13.86 0.53 -2.39
C SER A 94 12.97 1.76 -2.63
N PRO A 95 13.16 2.87 -1.89
CA PRO A 95 12.38 4.08 -2.06
C PRO A 95 12.70 4.78 -3.39
N ARG A 96 11.69 5.38 -4.01
CA ARG A 96 11.79 6.11 -5.28
C ARG A 96 10.96 7.40 -5.24
N GLY A 97 11.33 8.36 -6.08
CA GLY A 97 10.69 9.69 -6.11
C GLY A 97 11.02 10.55 -4.89
N SER A 98 10.21 11.57 -4.63
CA SER A 98 10.35 12.45 -3.46
C SER A 98 10.25 11.67 -2.14
N GLY A 99 11.10 11.99 -1.16
CA GLY A 99 11.02 11.47 0.21
C GLY A 99 10.09 12.25 1.15
N GLN A 100 9.44 13.29 0.66
CA GLN A 100 8.54 14.17 1.44
C GLN A 100 7.13 14.21 0.83
N TYR A 101 6.67 13.07 0.31
CA TYR A 101 5.39 12.95 -0.37
C TYR A 101 4.23 12.96 0.63
N ARG A 102 3.67 14.16 0.87
CA ARG A 102 2.57 14.39 1.81
C ARG A 102 1.30 13.58 1.49
N GLY A 103 1.13 13.17 0.23
CA GLY A 103 0.03 12.28 -0.17
C GLY A 103 0.10 10.91 0.50
N ALA A 104 1.30 10.32 0.62
CA ALA A 104 1.49 9.08 1.38
C ALA A 104 1.26 9.31 2.88
N ALA A 105 1.83 10.38 3.44
CA ALA A 105 1.69 10.71 4.86
C ALA A 105 0.23 10.86 5.29
N GLY A 106 -0.56 11.67 4.58
CA GLY A 106 -1.95 11.94 4.94
C GLY A 106 -2.84 10.71 4.86
N VAL A 107 -2.72 9.90 3.80
CA VAL A 107 -3.55 8.72 3.64
C VAL A 107 -3.16 7.62 4.63
N LEU A 108 -1.86 7.39 4.84
CA LEU A 108 -1.39 6.40 5.81
C LEU A 108 -1.82 6.77 7.23
N TYR A 109 -1.68 8.04 7.62
CA TYR A 109 -2.19 8.53 8.90
C TYR A 109 -3.70 8.26 9.05
N THR A 110 -4.48 8.52 8.00
CA THR A 110 -5.93 8.29 8.04
C THR A 110 -6.27 6.80 8.16
N ALA A 111 -5.52 5.90 7.51
CA ALA A 111 -5.70 4.46 7.66
C ALA A 111 -5.40 3.98 9.10
N ILE A 112 -4.34 4.52 9.73
CA ILE A 112 -4.03 4.24 11.14
C ILE A 112 -5.17 4.72 12.05
N ARG A 113 -5.75 5.90 11.77
CA ARG A 113 -6.91 6.40 12.51
C ARG A 113 -8.16 5.55 12.34
N ASP A 114 -8.45 5.11 11.12
CA ASP A 114 -9.59 4.23 10.85
C ASP A 114 -9.47 2.92 11.66
N LEU A 115 -8.27 2.32 11.72
CA LEU A 115 -7.99 1.13 12.55
C LEU A 115 -8.15 1.38 14.04
N ARG A 116 -7.66 2.52 14.55
CA ARG A 116 -7.80 2.89 15.98
C ARG A 116 -9.26 3.06 16.37
N ALA A 117 -10.02 3.79 15.56
CA ALA A 117 -11.44 4.01 15.79
C ALA A 117 -12.22 2.68 15.77
N TRP A 118 -11.89 1.76 14.87
CA TRP A 118 -12.45 0.41 14.90
C TRP A 118 -12.13 -0.32 16.21
N ALA A 119 -10.87 -0.27 16.66
CA ALA A 119 -10.44 -0.96 17.89
C ALA A 119 -11.15 -0.41 19.15
N GLU A 120 -11.32 0.91 19.24
CA GLU A 120 -12.07 1.58 20.31
C GLU A 120 -13.53 1.08 20.37
N GLN A 121 -14.21 1.00 19.23
CA GLN A 121 -15.58 0.47 19.15
C GLN A 121 -15.67 -1.00 19.59
N GLN A 122 -14.64 -1.82 19.32
CA GLN A 122 -14.61 -3.21 19.78
C GLN A 122 -14.38 -3.33 21.29
N ILE A 123 -13.74 -2.35 21.93
CA ILE A 123 -13.57 -2.31 23.40
C ILE A 123 -14.88 -1.88 24.05
N ASP A 124 -15.48 -0.79 23.57
CA ASP A 124 -16.73 -0.24 24.13
C ASP A 124 -17.90 -1.23 24.02
N SER A 125 -17.98 -2.00 22.93
CA SER A 125 -19.03 -3.02 22.74
C SER A 125 -18.87 -4.27 23.61
N ARG A 126 -17.74 -4.40 24.33
CA ARG A 126 -17.48 -5.51 25.27
C ARG A 126 -17.72 -5.11 26.73
N GLY A 127 -17.94 -3.84 27.02
CA GLY A 127 -18.29 -3.30 28.34
C GLY A 127 -19.79 -3.24 28.54
#